data_AF-A0A8J7CJ31-F1
#
_entry.id   AF-A0A8J7CJ31-F1
#
_cell.length_a   1.000
_cell.length_b   1.000
_cell.length_c   1.000
_cell.angle_alpha   90.00
_cell.angle_beta   90.00
_cell.angle_gamma   90.00
#
_symmetry.space_group_name_H-M   'P 1'
#
loop_
_entity.id
_entity.type
_entity.pdbx_description
1 polymer ?
#
loop_
_entity_poly.entity_id
_entity_poly.type
_entity_poly.pdbx_seq_one_letter_code
_entity_poly.pdbx_strand_id
1 'polypeptide(L)'
;MKRLELQLHDAERSEIVRRAKAAGLCAATFCRFAALGYPMPAKRFDIEAEAVAALNRVGNNLNQIAKAANKSGRLDAAHERQLSHAVAQVSEAVATIREGASA
;
A
#
# COMPACT_ATOMS: atom_id res chain seq x y z
N MET A 1 15.36 -1.20 -18.08
CA MET A 1 13.88 -1.16 -18.14
C MET A 1 13.44 -0.06 -19.11
N LYS A 2 12.34 -0.25 -19.84
CA LYS A 2 11.75 0.79 -20.72
C LYS A 2 10.43 1.31 -20.11
N ARG A 3 10.14 2.60 -20.27
CA ARG A 3 8.94 3.29 -19.76
C ARG A 3 7.94 3.50 -20.89
N LEU A 4 6.66 3.24 -20.60
CA LEU A 4 5.52 3.57 -21.46
C LEU A 4 4.66 4.58 -20.70
N GLU A 5 4.26 5.65 -21.37
CA GLU A 5 3.38 6.68 -20.82
C GLU A 5 2.08 6.69 -21.62
N LEU A 6 0.96 6.87 -20.92
CA LEU A 6 -0.38 6.89 -21.50
C LEU A 6 -1.00 8.25 -21.19
N GLN A 7 -1.44 8.96 -22.21
CA GLN A 7 -2.29 10.12 -22.02
C GLN A 7 -3.73 9.64 -21.83
N LEU A 8 -4.36 10.09 -20.75
CA LEU A 8 -5.67 9.66 -20.31
C LEU A 8 -6.46 10.89 -19.88
N HIS A 9 -7.74 10.90 -20.19
CA HIS A 9 -8.69 11.80 -19.56
C HIS A 9 -9.00 11.32 -18.14
N ASP A 10 -9.50 12.22 -17.29
CA ASP A 10 -9.75 11.91 -15.88
C ASP A 10 -10.71 10.72 -15.67
N ALA A 11 -11.71 10.58 -16.55
CA ALA A 11 -12.64 9.46 -16.52
C ALA A 11 -11.94 8.13 -16.82
N GLU A 12 -11.05 8.09 -17.81
CA GLU A 12 -10.31 6.89 -18.20
C GLU A 12 -9.35 6.47 -17.09
N ARG A 13 -8.63 7.44 -16.51
CA ARG A 13 -7.75 7.20 -15.37
C ARG A 13 -8.53 6.65 -14.18
N SER A 14 -9.69 7.22 -13.87
CA SER A 14 -10.53 6.79 -12.75
C SER A 14 -11.04 5.37 -12.95
N GLU A 15 -11.49 5.04 -14.17
CA GLU A 15 -11.98 3.70 -14.49
C GLU A 15 -10.86 2.64 -14.44
N ILE A 16 -9.67 2.96 -14.95
CA ILE A 16 -8.50 2.08 -14.85
C ILE A 16 -8.16 1.81 -13.38
N VAL A 17 -8.11 2.85 -12.54
CA VAL A 17 -7.83 2.71 -11.11
C VAL A 17 -8.90 1.85 -10.42
N ARG A 18 -10.18 2.07 -10.75
CA ARG A 18 -11.29 1.30 -10.18
C ARG A 18 -11.19 -0.18 -10.54
N ARG A 19 -10.95 -0.51 -11.82
CA ARG A 19 -10.79 -1.90 -12.28
C ARG A 19 -9.54 -2.55 -11.70
N ALA A 20 -8.42 -1.83 -11.66
CA ALA A 20 -7.20 -2.33 -11.03
C ALA A 20 -7.43 -2.68 -9.55
N LYS A 21 -8.10 -1.79 -8.80
CA LYS A 21 -8.47 -2.04 -7.39
C LYS A 21 -9.42 -3.23 -7.23
N ALA A 22 -10.38 -3.39 -8.14
CA ALA A 22 -11.29 -4.54 -8.14
C ALA A 22 -10.52 -5.87 -8.37
N ALA A 23 -9.46 -5.84 -9.17
CA ALA A 23 -8.56 -6.97 -9.43
C ALA A 23 -7.42 -7.12 -8.39
N GLY A 24 -7.34 -6.25 -7.36
CA GLY A 24 -6.25 -6.28 -6.38
C GLY A 24 -4.88 -5.87 -6.93
N LEU A 25 -4.83 -5.09 -8.01
CA LEU A 25 -3.60 -4.67 -8.69
C LEU A 25 -3.43 -3.14 -8.67
N CYS A 26 -2.19 -2.67 -8.84
CA CYS A 26 -1.95 -1.26 -9.17
C CYS A 26 -2.24 -0.99 -10.66
N ALA A 27 -2.52 0.27 -11.02
CA ALA A 27 -2.91 0.64 -12.39
C ALA A 27 -1.88 0.21 -13.45
N ALA A 28 -0.59 0.34 -13.17
CA ALA A 28 0.47 -0.04 -14.11
C ALA A 28 0.51 -1.55 -14.37
N THR A 29 0.41 -2.37 -13.31
CA THR A 29 0.35 -3.83 -13.44
C THR A 29 -0.92 -4.29 -14.13
N PHE A 30 -2.06 -3.67 -13.78
CA PHE A 30 -3.34 -3.92 -14.45
C PHE A 30 -3.26 -3.61 -15.95
N CYS A 31 -2.79 -2.41 -16.34
CA CYS A 31 -2.65 -2.05 -17.76
C CYS A 31 -1.70 -3.00 -18.50
N ARG A 32 -0.60 -3.41 -17.87
CA ARG A 32 0.34 -4.38 -18.44
C ARG A 32 -0.33 -5.74 -18.67
N PHE A 33 -1.07 -6.25 -17.69
CA PHE A 33 -1.75 -7.54 -17.79
C PHE A 33 -2.83 -7.50 -18.86
N ALA A 34 -3.62 -6.43 -18.90
CA ALA A 34 -4.63 -6.21 -19.91
C ALA A 34 -4.02 -6.12 -21.32
N ALA A 35 -2.96 -5.33 -21.50
CA ALA A 35 -2.31 -5.15 -22.80
C ALA A 35 -1.60 -6.41 -23.32
N LEU A 36 -1.13 -7.28 -22.42
CA LEU A 36 -0.43 -8.52 -22.76
C LEU A 36 -1.33 -9.77 -22.70
N GLY A 37 -2.61 -9.61 -22.37
CA GLY A 37 -3.57 -10.72 -22.27
C GLY A 37 -3.29 -11.70 -21.12
N TYR A 38 -2.58 -11.26 -20.07
CA TYR A 38 -2.33 -12.12 -18.91
C TYR A 38 -3.62 -12.32 -18.10
N PRO A 39 -3.80 -13.51 -17.49
CA PRO A 39 -4.95 -13.76 -16.62
C PRO A 39 -4.94 -12.79 -15.43
N MET A 40 -6.10 -12.16 -15.19
CA MET A 40 -6.28 -11.29 -14.03
C MET A 40 -6.53 -12.13 -12.78
N PRO A 41 -5.83 -11.87 -11.66
CA PRO A 41 -6.07 -12.60 -10.42
C PRO A 41 -7.49 -12.31 -9.90
N ALA A 42 -8.21 -13.37 -9.51
CA ALA A 42 -9.47 -13.23 -8.79
C ALA A 42 -9.18 -12.71 -7.38
N LYS A 43 -9.89 -11.66 -6.96
CA LYS A 43 -9.70 -11.01 -5.66
C LYS A 43 -9.99 -12.01 -4.53
N ARG A 44 -9.05 -12.18 -3.60
CA ARG A 44 -9.28 -12.88 -2.32
C ARG A 44 -9.91 -11.84 -1.38
N PHE A 45 -11.20 -12.02 -1.05
CA PHE A 45 -11.96 -10.97 -0.37
C PHE A 45 -11.72 -10.92 1.15
N ASP A 46 -11.78 -9.68 1.62
CA ASP A 46 -11.98 -9.14 2.98
C ASP A 46 -10.85 -9.14 4.01
N ILE A 47 -10.08 -10.22 4.21
CA ILE A 47 -9.00 -10.20 5.22
C ILE A 47 -7.84 -9.27 4.81
N GLU A 48 -7.66 -9.04 3.52
CA GLU A 48 -6.58 -8.20 2.98
C GLU A 48 -6.86 -6.70 3.09
N ALA A 49 -8.11 -6.23 3.09
CA ALA A 49 -8.39 -4.80 3.00
C ALA A 49 -8.03 -4.04 4.28
N GLU A 50 -8.38 -4.60 5.43
CA GLU A 50 -8.02 -4.04 6.75
C GLU A 50 -6.53 -4.18 7.03
N ALA A 51 -5.94 -5.33 6.67
CA ALA A 51 -4.50 -5.55 6.75
C ALA A 51 -3.72 -4.55 5.88
N VAL A 52 -4.17 -4.30 4.64
CA VAL A 52 -3.57 -3.31 3.73
C VAL A 52 -3.77 -1.89 4.25
N ALA A 53 -4.94 -1.56 4.81
CA ALA A 53 -5.17 -0.25 5.42
C ALA A 53 -4.27 -0.01 6.65
N ALA A 54 -4.06 -1.04 7.48
CA ALA A 54 -3.13 -1.01 8.59
C ALA A 54 -1.69 -0.82 8.11
N LEU A 55 -1.27 -1.57 7.10
CA LEU A 55 0.07 -1.44 6.52
C LEU A 55 0.32 -0.06 5.88
N ASN A 56 -0.69 0.51 5.21
CA ASN A 56 -0.60 1.85 4.64
C ASN A 56 -0.42 2.94 5.73
N ARG A 57 -1.10 2.82 6.88
CA ARG A 57 -0.91 3.75 8.01
C ARG A 57 0.53 3.71 8.52
N VAL A 58 1.10 2.51 8.61
CA VAL A 58 2.47 2.30 9.07
C VAL A 58 3.48 2.86 8.09
N GLY A 59 3.31 2.58 6.79
CA GLY A 59 4.15 3.12 5.73
C GLY A 59 4.14 4.65 5.71
N ASN A 60 2.99 5.28 5.96
CA ASN A 60 2.88 6.73 6.06
C ASN A 60 3.65 7.30 7.26
N ASN A 61 3.57 6.66 8.43
CA ASN A 61 4.32 7.08 9.62
C ASN A 61 5.84 6.98 9.38
N LEU A 62 6.29 5.86 8.79
CA LEU A 62 7.70 5.67 8.43
C LEU A 62 8.17 6.72 7.42
N ASN A 63 7.37 7.02 6.40
CA ASN A 63 7.71 8.03 5.40
C ASN A 63 7.79 9.44 6.02
N GLN A 64 6.95 9.75 7.01
CA GLN A 64 7.03 11.02 7.75
C GLN A 64 8.31 11.12 8.57
N ILE A 65 8.69 10.04 9.27
CA ILE A 65 9.94 9.98 10.05
C ILE A 65 11.15 10.09 9.12
N ALA A 66 11.15 9.37 7.99
CA ALA A 66 12.22 9.46 7.00
C ALA A 66 12.34 10.86 6.40
N LYS A 67 11.22 11.51 6.06
CA LYS A 67 11.22 12.90 5.58
C LYS A 67 11.72 13.88 6.64
N ALA A 68 11.32 13.69 7.89
CA ALA A 68 11.78 14.53 8.99
C ALA A 68 13.29 14.37 9.21
N ALA A 69 13.79 13.13 9.28
CA ALA A 69 15.21 12.81 9.39
C ALA A 69 16.04 13.35 8.22
N ASN A 70 15.55 13.17 6.98
CA ASN A 70 16.21 13.69 5.78
C ASN A 70 16.24 15.23 5.74
N LYS A 71 15.27 15.90 6.37
CA LYS A 71 15.17 17.36 6.40
C LYS A 71 16.00 17.98 7.52
N SER A 72 16.07 17.36 8.69
CA SER A 72 16.81 17.86 9.86
C SER A 72 18.25 17.35 9.94
N GLY A 73 18.58 16.26 9.23
CA GLY A 73 19.84 15.53 9.38
C GLY A 73 20.03 14.86 10.74
N ARG A 74 19.01 14.90 11.61
CA ARG A 74 19.04 14.42 13.00
C ARG A 74 17.68 13.86 13.41
N LEU A 75 17.65 12.65 13.94
CA LEU A 75 16.50 12.11 14.64
C LEU A 75 16.56 12.56 16.10
N ASP A 76 15.46 13.10 16.63
CA ASP A 76 15.32 13.44 18.05
C ASP A 76 14.47 12.40 18.79
N ALA A 77 14.40 12.52 20.12
CA ALA A 77 13.63 11.60 20.97
C ALA A 77 12.12 11.60 20.68
N ALA A 78 11.56 12.63 20.02
CA ALA A 78 10.16 12.63 19.61
C ALA A 78 9.94 11.73 18.39
N HIS A 79 10.86 11.75 17.43
CA HIS A 79 10.81 10.85 16.27
C HIS A 79 11.01 9.38 16.67
N GLU A 80 11.88 9.11 17.64
CA GLU A 80 12.10 7.77 18.17
C GLU A 80 10.83 7.22 18.84
N ARG A 81 10.14 8.03 19.65
CA ARG A 81 8.84 7.65 20.25
C ARG A 81 7.76 7.39 19.20
N GLN A 82 7.69 8.20 18.15
CA GLN A 82 6.75 7.96 17.04
C GLN A 82 7.06 6.66 16.30
N LEU A 83 8.33 6.32 16.13
CA LEU A 83 8.75 5.06 15.51
C LEU A 83 8.35 3.86 16.38
N SER A 84 8.66 3.90 17.67
CA SER A 84 8.27 2.84 18.62
C SER A 84 6.76 2.64 18.67
N HIS A 85 5.98 3.72 18.64
CA HIS A 85 4.52 3.65 18.60
C HIS A 85 4.01 3.04 17.29
N ALA A 86 4.57 3.44 16.15
CA ALA A 86 4.21 2.85 14.86
C ALA A 86 4.53 1.35 14.80
N VAL A 87 5.66 0.91 15.36
CA VAL A 87 6.04 -0.51 15.44
C VAL A 87 5.09 -1.29 16.36
N ALA A 88 4.69 -0.73 17.50
CA ALA A 88 3.72 -1.36 18.40
C ALA A 88 2.37 -1.60 17.71
N GLN A 89 1.86 -0.59 16.99
CA GLN A 89 0.60 -0.69 16.23
C GLN A 89 0.66 -1.73 15.11
N VAL A 90 1.84 -1.93 14.48
CA VAL A 90 2.06 -3.00 13.50
C VAL A 90 1.95 -4.35 14.16
N SER A 91 2.70 -4.55 15.24
CA SER A 91 2.79 -5.84 15.93
C SER A 91 1.42 -6.30 16.44
N GLU A 92 0.62 -5.37 16.95
CA GLU A 92 -0.76 -5.61 17.37
C GLU A 92 -1.66 -6.00 16.19
N ALA A 93 -1.64 -5.23 15.10
CA ALA A 93 -2.42 -5.56 13.91
C ALA A 93 -2.04 -6.93 13.30
N VAL A 94 -0.75 -7.27 13.31
CA VAL A 94 -0.24 -8.57 12.84
C VAL A 94 -0.70 -9.71 13.75
N ALA A 95 -0.73 -9.50 15.07
CA ALA A 95 -1.23 -10.50 16.02
C ALA A 95 -2.71 -10.78 15.79
N THR A 96 -3.54 -9.74 15.66
CA THR A 96 -4.99 -9.88 15.38
C THR A 96 -5.26 -10.62 14.07
N ILE A 97 -4.48 -10.36 13.01
CA ILE A 97 -4.61 -11.06 11.72
C ILE A 97 -4.22 -12.54 11.85
N ARG A 98 -3.17 -12.86 12.63
CA ARG A 98 -2.74 -14.26 12.85
C ARG A 98 -3.77 -15.07 13.64
N GLU A 99 -4.37 -14.46 14.66
CA GLU A 99 -5.39 -15.10 15.49
C GLU A 99 -6.69 -15.32 14.70
N GLY A 100 -7.12 -14.34 13.90
CA GLY A 100 -8.30 -14.46 13.04
C GLY A 100 -8.14 -15.42 11.85
N ALA A 101 -6.91 -15.74 11.44
CA ALA A 101 -6.63 -16.70 10.37
C ALA A 101 -6.56 -18.16 10.87
N SER A 102 -6.63 -18.40 12.18
CA SER A 102 -6.56 -19.72 12.82
C SER A 102 -7.92 -20.22 13.35
N ALA A 103 -9.01 -19.48 13.09
CA ALA A 103 -10.40 -19.82 13.38
C ALA A 103 -11.14 -20.16 12.08
#